data_AF-A0A6P1AJF6-F1
#
_entry.id   AF-A0A6P1AJF6-F1
#
_cell.length_a   1.000
_cell.length_b   1.000
_cell.length_c   1.000
_cell.angle_alpha   90.00
_cell.angle_beta   90.00
_cell.angle_gamma   90.00
#
_symmetry.space_group_name_H-M   'P 1'
#
loop_
_entity.id
_entity.type
_entity.pdbx_description
1 polymer ?
#
loop_
_entity_poly.entity_id
_entity_poly.type
_entity_poly.pdbx_seq_one_letter_code
_entity_poly.pdbx_strand_id
1 'polypeptide(L)' 'MSYSNCQGKAVVEREIRPEQKGRVRFRGSWWPARCDEEIIICSGEIVEVVGRCNITLVVQPLGKQQAQEP' A
#
# COMPACT_ATOMS: atom_id res chain seq x y z
N MET A 1 4.31 -6.26 -25.21
CA MET A 1 3.81 -6.72 -23.90
C MET A 1 4.06 -5.62 -22.90
N SER A 2 3.04 -4.84 -22.59
CA SER A 2 3.17 -3.60 -21.81
C SER A 2 3.15 -3.93 -20.33
N TYR A 3 4.31 -3.87 -19.66
CA TYR A 3 4.36 -3.97 -18.21
C TYR A 3 3.53 -2.82 -17.64
N SER A 4 2.41 -3.17 -17.02
CA SER A 4 1.46 -2.20 -16.49
C SER A 4 2.18 -1.37 -15.42
N ASN A 5 2.46 -0.12 -15.77
CA ASN A 5 3.12 0.86 -14.91
C ASN A 5 2.10 1.33 -13.85
N CYS A 6 1.76 0.44 -12.91
CA CYS A 6 0.73 0.63 -11.89
C CYS A 6 1.22 1.47 -10.69
N GLN A 7 2.30 2.23 -10.85
CA GLN A 7 2.83 3.10 -9.81
C GLN A 7 1.89 4.29 -9.56
N GLY A 8 1.80 4.70 -8.30
CA GLY A 8 1.09 5.91 -7.89
C GLY A 8 0.50 5.85 -6.48
N LYS A 9 -0.07 6.97 -6.05
CA LYS A 9 -0.67 7.10 -4.72
C LYS A 9 -2.03 6.41 -4.65
N ALA A 10 -2.29 5.72 -3.55
CA ALA A 10 -3.57 5.13 -3.20
C ALA A 10 -3.96 5.54 -1.78
N VAL A 11 -5.25 5.59 -1.49
CA VAL A 11 -5.76 5.86 -0.14
C VAL A 11 -6.17 4.55 0.52
N VAL A 12 -5.72 4.30 1.74
CA VAL A 12 -6.12 3.12 2.52
C VAL A 12 -7.57 3.28 2.94
N GLU A 13 -8.42 2.36 2.51
CA GLU A 13 -9.84 2.28 2.90
C GLU A 13 -10.02 1.32 4.08
N ARG A 14 -9.27 0.23 4.09
CA ARG A 14 -9.23 -0.74 5.18
C ARG A 14 -7.80 -0.92 5.63
N GLU A 15 -7.63 -0.92 6.95
CA GLU A 15 -6.34 -1.07 7.61
C GLU A 15 -5.52 -2.23 7.01
N ILE A 16 -4.25 -1.96 6.74
CA ILE A 16 -3.28 -2.96 6.25
C ILE A 16 -2.39 -3.31 7.43
N ARG A 17 -2.35 -4.58 7.82
CA ARG A 17 -1.47 -5.06 8.90
C ARG A 17 -0.37 -5.94 8.32
N PRO A 18 0.73 -6.15 9.06
CA PRO A 18 1.70 -7.18 8.70
C PRO A 18 0.97 -8.51 8.49
N GLU A 19 1.30 -9.20 7.40
CA GLU A 19 0.71 -10.49 7.01
C GLU A 19 -0.80 -10.48 6.69
N GLN A 20 -1.49 -9.33 6.78
CA GLN A 20 -2.91 -9.20 6.47
C GLN A 20 -3.17 -8.19 5.35
N LYS A 21 -4.00 -8.61 4.40
CA LYS A 21 -4.40 -7.74 3.28
C LYS A 21 -5.42 -6.71 3.77
N GLY A 22 -5.10 -5.43 3.58
CA GLY A 22 -6.07 -4.36 3.67
C GLY A 22 -6.68 -4.02 2.30
N ARG A 23 -7.24 -2.83 2.20
CA ARG A 23 -7.91 -2.37 0.98
C ARG A 23 -7.53 -0.94 0.71
N VAL A 24 -7.21 -0.63 -0.54
CA VAL A 24 -6.87 0.72 -0.98
C VAL A 24 -7.77 1.15 -2.13
N ARG A 25 -8.02 2.45 -2.23
CA ARG A 25 -8.61 3.10 -3.37
C ARG A 25 -7.51 3.64 -4.27
N PHE A 26 -7.29 2.96 -5.39
CA PHE A 26 -6.28 3.30 -6.39
C PHE A 26 -6.96 3.60 -7.72
N ARG A 27 -6.71 4.79 -8.28
CA ARG A 27 -7.32 5.26 -9.54
C ARG A 27 -8.85 5.10 -9.60
N GLY A 28 -9.54 5.36 -8.48
CA GLY A 28 -11.00 5.30 -8.40
C GLY A 28 -11.60 3.88 -8.30
N SER A 29 -10.77 2.85 -8.16
CA SER A 29 -11.21 1.46 -7.92
C SER A 29 -10.67 0.95 -6.59
N TRP A 30 -11.39 0.01 -5.97
CA TRP A 30 -10.93 -0.63 -4.75
C TRP A 30 -10.11 -1.88 -5.07
N TRP A 31 -8.90 -1.93 -4.53
CA TRP A 31 -7.98 -3.03 -4.72
C TRP A 31 -7.56 -3.60 -3.37
N PRO A 32 -7.41 -4.92 -3.25
CA PRO A 32 -6.74 -5.49 -2.09
C PRO A 32 -5.28 -5.05 -2.11
N ALA A 33 -4.76 -4.64 -0.96
CA ALA A 33 -3.38 -4.21 -0.82
C ALA A 33 -2.69 -4.93 0.34
N ARG A 34 -1.38 -5.14 0.20
CA ARG A 34 -0.52 -5.64 1.26
C ARG A 34 0.70 -4.75 1.40
N CYS A 35 1.19 -4.63 2.63
CA CYS A 35 2.50 -4.06 2.92
C CYS A 35 3.41 -5.21 3.31
N ASP A 36 4.62 -5.24 2.76
CA ASP A 36 5.63 -6.24 3.11
C ASP A 36 6.50 -5.77 4.31
N GLU A 37 6.27 -4.54 4.81
CA GLU A 37 6.89 -4.01 6.02
C GLU A 37 6.04 -4.36 7.26
N GLU A 38 6.69 -4.54 8.41
CA GLU A 38 6.03 -4.83 9.70
C GLU A 38 5.40 -3.56 10.33
N ILE A 39 4.56 -2.89 9.56
CA ILE A 39 3.88 -1.65 9.96
C ILE A 39 2.37 -1.78 9.84
N ILE A 40 1.67 -0.93 10.59
CA ILE A 40 0.22 -0.83 10.52
C ILE A 40 -0.19 0.41 9.70
N ILE A 41 -0.73 0.08 8.54
CA ILE A 41 -1.53 0.81 7.56
C ILE A 41 -2.86 1.40 8.01
N CYS A 42 -2.98 2.52 8.73
CA CYS A 42 -4.32 2.98 9.15
C CYS A 42 -5.23 3.37 7.97
N SER A 43 -6.53 3.16 8.10
CA SER A 43 -7.51 3.66 7.12
C SER A 43 -7.50 5.18 7.07
N GLY A 44 -7.54 5.75 5.86
CA GLY A 44 -7.42 7.19 5.60
C GLY A 44 -6.01 7.62 5.21
N GLU A 45 -5.00 6.78 5.44
CA GLU A 45 -3.62 7.11 5.06
C GLU A 45 -3.38 6.99 3.55
N ILE A 46 -2.41 7.77 3.07
CA ILE A 46 -1.98 7.73 1.67
C ILE A 46 -0.74 6.85 1.59
N VAL A 47 -0.80 5.83 0.74
CA VAL A 47 0.27 4.88 0.49
C VAL A 47 0.70 4.95 -0.97
N GLU A 48 1.91 4.53 -1.26
CA GLU A 48 2.43 4.42 -2.62
C GLU A 48 2.34 2.99 -3.11
N VAL A 49 1.67 2.79 -4.25
CA VAL A 49 1.66 1.51 -4.96
C VAL A 49 2.99 1.36 -5.67
N VAL A 50 3.81 0.45 -5.18
CA VAL A 50 5.14 0.13 -5.76
C VAL A 50 5.07 -1.01 -6.76
N GLY A 51 4.01 -1.82 -6.71
CA GLY A 51 3.81 -2.92 -7.63
C GLY A 51 2.48 -3.64 -7.45
N ARG A 52 2.33 -4.75 -8.16
CA ARG A 52 1.17 -5.63 -8.08
C ARG A 52 1.60 -7.09 -8.09
N CYS A 53 1.15 -7.84 -7.10
CA CYS A 53 1.28 -9.29 -7.03
C CYS A 53 -0.08 -9.93 -7.33
N ASN A 54 -0.23 -10.52 -8.52
CA ASN A 54 -1.51 -11.05 -9.03
C ASN A 54 -2.63 -9.99 -9.01
N ILE A 55 -3.60 -10.15 -8.11
CA ILE A 55 -4.72 -9.22 -7.90
C ILE A 55 -4.52 -8.28 -6.71
N THR A 56 -3.41 -8.42 -5.98
CA THR A 56 -3.08 -7.65 -4.77
C THR A 56 -2.05 -6.57 -5.09
N LEU A 57 -2.34 -5.32 -4.77
CA LEU A 57 -1.37 -4.23 -4.87
C LEU A 57 -0.35 -4.32 -3.73
N VAL A 58 0.91 -4.12 -4.07
CA VAL A 58 1.99 -3.99 -3.07
C VAL A 58 2.16 -2.49 -2.83
N VAL A 59 2.00 -2.09 -1.57
CA VAL A 59 2.06 -0.68 -1.19
C VAL A 59 3.09 -0.44 -0.08
N GLN A 60 3.66 0.76 -0.09
CA GLN A 60 4.57 1.25 0.94
C GLN A 60 4.01 2.53 1.56
N PRO A 61 4.26 2.78 2.85
CA PRO A 61 3.87 4.03 3.49
C PRO A 61 4.64 5.20 2.86
N LEU A 62 3.97 6.33 2.68
CA LEU A 62 4.67 7.55 2.23
C LEU A 62 5.51 8.19 3.35
N GLY A 63 5.23 7.84 4.61
CA GLY A 63 6.01 8.25 5.77
C GLY A 63 7.03 7.17 6.13
N LYS A 64 8.31 7.42 5.87
CA LYS A 64 9.37 6.72 6.60
C LYS A 64 9.26 7.12 8.07
N GLN A 65 8.77 6.23 8.92
CA GLN A 65 9.14 6.31 10.32
C GLN A 65 10.52 5.66 10.47
N GLN A 66 11.53 6.39 9.97
CA GLN A 66 12.88 6.21 10.47
C GLN A 66 12.82 6.58 11.95
N ALA A 67 12.78 5.56 12.81
CA ALA A 67 13.36 5.68 14.13
C ALA A 67 14.82 6.14 13.91
N GLN A 68 15.04 7.44 14.04
CA GLN A 68 16.34 7.96 14.43
C GLN A 68 16.49 7.57 15.90
N GLU A 69 17.21 6.48 16.15
CA GLU A 69 17.78 6.26 17.49
C GLU A 69 18.81 7.38 17.76
N PRO A 70 18.85 7.93 18.99
CA PRO A 70 19.59 9.15 19.35
C PRO A 70 21.12 9.01 19.36
#